data_AF-A0A4Q3VQ87-F1
#
_entry.id   AF-A0A4Q3VQ87-F1
#
_cell.length_a   1.000
_cell.length_b   1.000
_cell.length_c   1.000
_cell.angle_alpha   90.00
_cell.angle_beta   90.00
_cell.angle_gamma   90.00
#
_symmetry.space_group_name_H-M   'P 1'
#
loop_
_entity.id
_entity.type
_entity.pdbx_description
1 polymer ?
#
loop_
_entity_poly.entity_id
_entity_poly.type
_entity_poly.pdbx_seq_one_letter_code
_entity_poly.pdbx_strand_id
1 'polypeptide(L)'
;MSPIKSVQKIMGMKTCFPYVIAICIGLFAKTSIAQSPELWKEKDRRFLIENLERTRNEVIGRCTRLSPDQWRFKPDSASWSIAQVVEHLGLYERIFIQEADIMLSADPDPALDSLSSPDSVYI
;
A
#
# COMPACT_ATOMS: atom_id res chain seq x y z
N MET A 1 -17.85 67.58 -13.06
CA MET A 1 -18.80 66.60 -12.47
C MET A 1 -19.27 65.70 -13.62
N SER A 2 -19.02 64.40 -13.74
CA SER A 2 -18.58 63.38 -12.78
C SER A 2 -18.14 62.09 -13.53
N PRO A 3 -16.97 61.49 -13.24
CA PRO A 3 -16.51 60.24 -13.85
C PRO A 3 -16.96 59.04 -12.99
N ILE A 4 -18.21 58.59 -13.09
CA ILE A 4 -18.75 57.56 -12.16
C ILE A 4 -19.21 56.27 -12.88
N LYS A 5 -19.36 56.26 -14.22
CA LYS A 5 -19.97 55.11 -14.91
C LYS A 5 -19.02 53.95 -15.24
N SER A 6 -17.70 54.11 -15.15
CA SER A 6 -16.75 53.06 -15.57
C SER A 6 -16.22 52.15 -14.44
N VAL A 7 -16.48 52.49 -13.17
CA VAL A 7 -15.96 51.73 -12.01
C VAL A 7 -16.92 50.61 -11.57
N GLN A 8 -18.21 50.71 -11.89
CA GLN A 8 -19.23 49.74 -11.47
C GLN A 8 -19.16 48.39 -12.21
N LYS A 9 -18.61 48.34 -13.44
CA LYS A 9 -18.55 47.09 -14.23
C LYS A 9 -17.41 46.14 -13.82
N ILE A 10 -16.39 46.65 -13.12
CA ILE A 10 -15.19 45.87 -12.73
C ILE A 10 -15.36 45.22 -11.34
N MET A 11 -16.38 45.63 -10.58
CA MET A 11 -16.59 45.18 -9.19
C MET A 11 -17.37 43.87 -9.06
N GLY A 12 -18.11 43.44 -10.10
CA GLY A 12 -18.92 42.22 -10.07
C GLY A 12 -18.18 40.91 -10.41
N MET A 13 -16.94 40.98 -10.88
CA MET A 13 -16.20 39.79 -11.36
C MET A 13 -15.09 39.32 -10.39
N LYS A 14 -14.80 40.12 -9.35
CA LYS A 14 -13.76 39.82 -8.35
C LYS A 14 -14.31 39.14 -7.09
N THR A 15 -15.61 39.25 -6.87
CA THR A 15 -16.30 38.68 -5.70
C THR A 15 -16.76 37.24 -5.92
N CYS A 16 -16.86 36.74 -7.17
CA CYS A 16 -17.21 35.33 -7.43
C CYS A 16 -15.98 34.40 -7.45
N PHE A 17 -14.82 34.91 -7.82
CA PHE A 17 -13.57 34.14 -7.95
C PHE A 17 -13.12 33.44 -6.64
N PRO A 18 -13.13 34.08 -5.45
CA PRO A 18 -12.75 33.40 -4.21
C PRO A 18 -13.78 32.35 -3.77
N TYR A 19 -15.06 32.52 -4.10
CA TYR A 19 -16.10 31.53 -3.78
C TYR A 19 -16.03 30.31 -4.71
N VAL A 20 -15.70 30.50 -6.00
CA VAL A 20 -15.45 29.38 -6.93
C VAL A 20 -14.24 28.56 -6.48
N ILE A 21 -13.15 29.22 -6.07
CA ILE A 21 -11.97 28.53 -5.51
C ILE A 21 -12.30 27.80 -4.20
N ALA A 22 -13.04 28.43 -3.29
CA ALA A 22 -13.47 27.79 -2.03
C ALA A 22 -14.40 26.59 -2.25
N ILE A 23 -15.29 26.64 -3.25
CA ILE A 23 -16.14 25.52 -3.66
C ILE A 23 -15.31 24.39 -4.27
N CYS A 24 -14.33 24.70 -5.13
CA CYS A 24 -13.42 23.70 -5.70
C CYS A 24 -12.55 23.02 -4.65
N ILE A 25 -12.06 23.76 -3.63
CA ILE A 25 -11.29 23.19 -2.52
C ILE A 25 -12.19 22.33 -1.60
N GLY A 26 -13.43 22.76 -1.34
CA GLY A 26 -14.41 22.00 -0.56
C GLY A 26 -14.88 20.70 -1.23
N LEU A 27 -14.90 20.66 -2.57
CA LEU A 27 -15.25 19.46 -3.35
C LEU A 27 -14.09 18.44 -3.41
N PHE A 28 -12.84 18.88 -3.31
CA PHE A 28 -11.67 17.98 -3.26
C PHE A 28 -11.45 17.33 -1.88
N ALA A 29 -11.94 17.93 -0.80
CA ALA A 29 -11.69 17.45 0.56
C ALA A 29 -12.45 16.15 0.93
N LYS A 30 -13.37 15.65 0.08
CA LYS A 30 -14.19 14.47 0.38
C LYS A 30 -13.78 13.19 -0.36
N THR A 31 -12.80 13.23 -1.25
CA THR A 31 -12.29 12.02 -1.91
C THR A 31 -11.18 11.40 -1.08
N SER A 32 -11.50 10.91 0.11
CA SER A 32 -10.65 9.93 0.78
C SER A 32 -10.93 8.59 0.11
N ILE A 33 -9.92 8.01 -0.56
CA ILE A 33 -9.98 6.63 -1.05
C ILE A 33 -9.74 5.73 0.16
N ALA A 34 -10.73 5.63 1.04
CA ALA A 34 -10.76 4.55 2.02
C ALA A 34 -11.20 3.29 1.28
N GLN A 35 -10.48 2.17 1.45
CA GLN A 35 -10.91 0.91 0.87
C GLN A 35 -12.29 0.55 1.46
N SER A 36 -13.23 0.16 0.60
CA SER A 36 -14.50 -0.39 1.10
C SER A 36 -14.17 -1.63 1.95
N PRO A 37 -14.91 -1.90 3.04
CA PRO A 37 -14.74 -3.10 3.86
C PRO A 37 -15.28 -4.33 3.11
N GLU A 38 -14.74 -4.61 1.92
CA GLU A 38 -15.02 -5.81 1.17
C GLU A 38 -14.27 -6.95 1.85
N LEU A 39 -15.03 -7.86 2.43
CA LEU A 39 -14.47 -9.10 2.96
C LEU A 39 -13.78 -9.88 1.85
N TRP A 40 -12.64 -10.48 2.17
CA TRP A 40 -11.90 -11.32 1.24
C TRP A 40 -12.77 -12.45 0.71
N LYS A 41 -12.72 -12.66 -0.60
CA LYS A 41 -13.43 -13.72 -1.30
C LYS A 41 -12.47 -14.84 -1.68
N GLU A 42 -13.02 -15.97 -2.09
CA GLU A 42 -12.22 -17.12 -2.54
C GLU A 42 -11.27 -16.78 -3.71
N LYS A 43 -11.66 -15.85 -4.59
CA LYS A 43 -10.77 -15.35 -5.67
C LYS A 43 -9.51 -14.68 -5.12
N ASP A 44 -9.61 -13.98 -3.99
CA ASP A 44 -8.51 -13.21 -3.40
C ASP A 44 -7.54 -14.17 -2.70
N ARG A 45 -8.09 -15.17 -1.98
CA ARG A 45 -7.32 -16.28 -1.42
C ARG A 45 -6.54 -17.02 -2.49
N ARG A 46 -7.20 -17.39 -3.59
CA ARG A 46 -6.56 -18.05 -4.73
C ARG A 46 -5.45 -17.19 -5.34
N PHE A 47 -5.74 -15.92 -5.60
CA PHE A 47 -4.75 -14.98 -6.13
C PHE A 47 -3.50 -14.90 -5.24
N LEU A 48 -3.67 -14.84 -3.93
CA LEU A 48 -2.56 -14.77 -2.97
C LEU A 48 -1.69 -16.04 -3.03
N ILE A 49 -2.32 -17.22 -2.97
CA ILE A 49 -1.61 -18.52 -2.99
C ILE A 49 -0.89 -18.71 -4.32
N GLU A 50 -1.59 -18.50 -5.45
CA GLU A 50 -1.02 -18.65 -6.78
C GLU A 50 0.21 -17.74 -6.96
N ASN A 51 0.16 -16.49 -6.48
CA ASN A 51 1.29 -15.58 -6.57
C ASN A 51 2.43 -15.93 -5.61
N LEU A 52 2.14 -16.38 -4.40
CA LEU A 52 3.15 -16.85 -3.46
C LEU A 52 3.93 -18.04 -4.04
N GLU A 53 3.22 -19.04 -4.54
CA GLU A 53 3.85 -20.23 -5.14
C GLU A 53 4.63 -19.88 -6.41
N ARG A 54 4.04 -19.08 -7.31
CA ARG A 54 4.70 -18.66 -8.55
C ARG A 54 6.00 -17.92 -8.25
N THR A 55 5.99 -16.92 -7.37
CA THR A 55 7.17 -16.11 -7.07
C THR A 55 8.24 -16.91 -6.34
N ARG A 56 7.86 -17.78 -5.39
CA ARG A 56 8.79 -18.71 -4.74
C ARG A 56 9.49 -19.60 -5.77
N ASN A 57 8.73 -20.20 -6.68
CA ASN A 57 9.28 -21.09 -7.71
C ASN A 57 10.19 -20.35 -8.71
N GLU A 58 9.84 -19.11 -9.07
CA GLU A 58 10.70 -18.27 -9.92
C GLU A 58 12.05 -17.96 -9.24
N VAL A 59 12.04 -17.63 -7.95
CA VAL A 59 13.28 -17.38 -7.17
C VAL A 59 14.13 -18.64 -7.13
N ILE A 60 13.54 -19.79 -6.77
CA ILE A 60 14.25 -21.09 -6.73
C ILE A 60 14.81 -21.44 -8.12
N GLY A 61 14.00 -21.33 -9.17
CA GLY A 61 14.39 -21.65 -10.54
C GLY A 61 15.53 -20.78 -11.06
N ARG A 62 15.59 -19.50 -10.67
CA ARG A 62 16.72 -18.61 -11.00
C ARG A 62 17.97 -18.95 -10.19
N CYS A 63 17.83 -19.26 -8.90
CA CYS A 63 18.96 -19.48 -8.01
C CYS A 63 19.65 -20.84 -8.23
N THR A 64 18.89 -21.89 -8.59
CA THR A 64 19.42 -23.24 -8.86
C THR A 64 20.39 -23.29 -10.05
N ARG A 65 20.38 -22.29 -10.92
CA ARG A 65 21.26 -22.18 -12.10
C ARG A 65 22.54 -21.38 -11.83
N LEU A 66 22.71 -20.81 -10.65
CA LEU A 66 23.86 -19.97 -10.33
C LEU A 66 25.09 -20.82 -10.02
N SER A 67 26.24 -20.37 -10.49
CA SER A 67 27.52 -20.94 -10.06
C SER A 67 27.80 -20.59 -8.59
N PRO A 68 28.65 -21.37 -7.89
CA PRO A 68 29.03 -21.06 -6.51
C PRO A 68 29.63 -19.65 -6.32
N ASP A 69 30.34 -19.14 -7.31
CA ASP A 69 30.95 -17.81 -7.24
C ASP A 69 29.92 -16.70 -7.42
N GLN A 70 28.95 -16.86 -8.32
CA GLN A 70 27.82 -15.94 -8.44
C GLN A 70 26.92 -15.96 -7.20
N TRP A 71 26.71 -17.15 -6.62
CA TRP A 71 25.89 -17.32 -5.42
C TRP A 71 26.44 -16.56 -4.21
N ARG A 72 27.77 -16.57 -4.07
CA ARG A 72 28.50 -15.92 -2.97
C ARG A 72 29.03 -14.53 -3.31
N PHE A 73 28.86 -14.07 -4.56
CA PHE A 73 29.39 -12.79 -5.00
C PHE A 73 28.84 -11.64 -4.14
N LYS A 74 29.74 -10.73 -3.77
CA LYS A 74 29.43 -9.58 -2.94
C LYS A 74 30.31 -8.40 -3.38
N PRO A 75 29.72 -7.28 -3.86
CA PRO A 75 30.49 -6.13 -4.38
C PRO A 75 31.41 -5.47 -3.35
N ASP A 76 30.96 -5.34 -2.10
CA ASP A 76 31.69 -4.72 -0.99
C ASP A 76 31.25 -5.34 0.35
N SER A 77 31.88 -4.98 1.47
CA SER A 77 31.54 -5.56 2.78
C SER A 77 30.12 -5.23 3.29
N ALA A 78 29.48 -4.17 2.79
CA ALA A 78 28.17 -3.72 3.21
C ALA A 78 27.03 -4.40 2.43
N SER A 79 27.31 -4.89 1.22
CA SER A 79 26.34 -5.54 0.33
C SER A 79 25.91 -6.93 0.83
N TRP A 80 24.80 -7.45 0.33
CA TRP A 80 24.40 -8.84 0.59
C TRP A 80 24.67 -9.68 -0.64
N SER A 81 25.16 -10.91 -0.44
CA SER A 81 25.20 -11.89 -1.53
C SER A 81 23.80 -12.42 -1.83
N ILE A 82 23.62 -13.02 -3.01
CA ILE A 82 22.35 -13.67 -3.37
C ILE A 82 21.98 -14.73 -2.32
N ALA A 83 22.98 -15.48 -1.83
CA ALA A 83 22.80 -16.46 -0.78
C ALA A 83 22.19 -15.88 0.50
N GLN A 84 22.72 -14.74 0.95
CA GLN A 84 22.25 -14.07 2.18
C GLN A 84 20.84 -13.53 2.01
N VAL A 85 20.51 -12.97 0.84
CA VAL A 85 19.15 -12.51 0.54
C VAL A 85 18.15 -13.67 0.57
N VAL A 86 18.47 -14.79 -0.08
CA VAL A 86 17.56 -15.96 -0.12
C VAL A 86 17.44 -16.61 1.26
N GLU A 87 18.52 -16.68 2.04
CA GLU A 87 18.47 -17.14 3.44
C GLU A 87 17.54 -16.27 4.28
N HIS A 88 17.68 -14.95 4.18
CA HIS A 88 16.82 -14.01 4.90
C HIS A 88 15.35 -14.15 4.50
N LEU A 89 15.04 -14.28 3.21
CA LEU A 89 13.69 -14.54 2.74
C LEU A 89 13.11 -15.83 3.33
N GLY A 90 13.89 -16.92 3.34
CA GLY A 90 13.45 -18.19 3.91
C GLY A 90 13.23 -18.15 5.42
N LEU A 91 14.05 -17.39 6.16
CA LEU A 91 13.85 -17.15 7.59
C LEU A 91 12.56 -16.37 7.85
N TYR A 92 12.32 -15.29 7.10
CA TYR A 92 11.11 -14.48 7.24
C TYR A 92 9.84 -15.25 6.87
N GLU A 93 9.86 -16.04 5.80
CA GLU A 93 8.72 -16.89 5.44
C GLU A 93 8.34 -17.84 6.58
N ARG A 94 9.33 -18.45 7.25
CA ARG A 94 9.08 -19.32 8.41
C ARG A 94 8.48 -18.56 9.60
N ILE A 95 9.02 -17.38 9.91
CA ILE A 95 8.52 -16.55 11.01
C ILE A 95 7.08 -16.12 10.73
N PHE A 96 6.78 -15.64 9.52
CA PHE A 96 5.44 -15.21 9.14
C PHE A 96 4.41 -16.34 9.22
N ILE A 97 4.77 -17.56 8.80
CA ILE A 97 3.88 -18.72 8.93
C ILE A 97 3.60 -19.04 10.40
N GLN A 98 4.61 -18.96 11.27
CA GLN A 98 4.43 -19.17 12.71
C GLN A 98 3.49 -18.12 13.32
N GLU A 99 3.68 -16.84 13.00
CA GLU A 99 2.79 -15.76 13.49
C GLU A 99 1.36 -15.97 12.99
N ALA A 100 1.19 -16.32 11.71
CA ALA A 100 -0.12 -16.62 11.15
C ALA A 100 -0.80 -17.82 11.85
N ASP A 101 -0.05 -18.88 12.15
CA ASP A 101 -0.55 -20.05 12.87
C ASP A 101 -1.02 -19.69 14.28
N ILE A 102 -0.23 -18.90 15.01
CA ILE A 102 -0.59 -18.38 16.34
C ILE A 102 -1.88 -17.56 16.25
N MET A 103 -1.96 -16.61 15.30
CA MET A 103 -3.13 -15.75 15.11
C MET A 103 -4.39 -16.55 14.75
N LEU A 104 -4.26 -17.60 13.94
CA LEU A 104 -5.37 -18.44 13.51
C LEU A 104 -5.76 -19.51 14.53
N SER A 105 -4.89 -19.81 15.51
CA SER A 105 -5.16 -20.76 16.58
C SER A 105 -6.06 -20.21 17.69
N ALA A 106 -6.21 -18.88 17.77
CA ALA A 106 -7.08 -18.23 18.73
C ALA A 106 -8.55 -18.32 18.30
N ASP A 107 -9.45 -18.42 19.29
CA ASP A 107 -10.89 -18.31 19.02
C ASP A 107 -11.22 -16.91 18.47
N PRO A 108 -12.16 -16.79 17.51
CA PRO A 108 -12.54 -15.49 16.97
C PRO A 108 -13.16 -14.61 18.06
N ASP A 109 -12.68 -13.37 18.16
CA ASP A 109 -13.24 -12.34 19.05
C ASP A 109 -14.00 -11.29 18.23
N PRO A 110 -15.35 -11.33 18.19
CA PRO A 110 -16.17 -10.39 17.43
C PRO A 110 -15.97 -8.93 17.83
N ALA A 111 -15.49 -8.65 19.05
CA ALA A 111 -15.21 -7.28 19.47
C ALA A 111 -14.00 -6.70 18.70
N LEU A 112 -12.97 -7.51 18.43
CA LEU A 112 -11.79 -7.10 17.67
C LEU A 112 -12.10 -6.90 16.19
N ASP A 113 -12.97 -7.72 15.61
CA ASP A 113 -13.40 -7.58 14.21
C ASP A 113 -14.00 -6.20 13.94
N SER A 114 -14.79 -5.68 14.89
CA SER A 114 -15.40 -4.35 14.79
C SER A 114 -14.40 -3.19 14.87
N LEU A 115 -13.24 -3.43 15.49
CA LEU A 115 -12.14 -2.46 15.61
C LEU A 115 -11.14 -2.60 14.45
N SER A 116 -11.15 -3.73 13.73
CA SER A 116 -10.30 -3.96 12.58
C SER A 116 -10.78 -3.13 11.38
N SER A 117 -9.90 -2.27 10.85
CA SER A 117 -10.17 -1.51 9.62
C SER A 117 -9.08 -1.83 8.59
N PRO A 118 -9.45 -2.26 7.37
CA PRO A 118 -8.48 -2.51 6.32
C PRO A 118 -7.70 -1.24 6.01
N ASP A 119 -6.37 -1.34 5.98
CA ASP A 119 -5.42 -0.25 5.73
C ASP A 119 -5.58 0.98 6.64
N SER A 120 -5.99 0.78 7.90
CA SER A 120 -5.85 1.84 8.90
C SER A 120 -4.36 2.07 9.20
N VAL A 121 -3.90 3.31 9.02
CA VAL A 121 -2.60 3.73 9.55
C VAL A 121 -2.65 3.48 11.07
N TYR A 122 -1.63 2.83 11.63
CA TYR A 122 -1.42 2.86 13.07
C TYR A 122 -1.16 4.33 13.46
N ILE A 123 -2.20 5.03 13.92
CA ILE A 123 -2.11 6.40 14.46
C ILE A 123 -1.98 6.30 15.98
#